data_AF-A0A838GPW3-F1
#
_entry.id   AF-A0A838GPW3-F1
#
_cell.length_a   1.000
_cell.length_b   1.000
_cell.length_c   1.000
_cell.angle_alpha   90.00
_cell.angle_beta   90.00
_cell.angle_gamma   90.00
#
_symmetry.space_group_name_H-M   'P 1'
#
loop_
_entity.id
_entity.type
_entity.pdbx_description
1 polymer ?
#
loop_
_entity_poly.entity_id
_entity_poly.type
_entity_poly.pdbx_seq_one_letter_code
_entity_poly.pdbx_strand_id
1 'polypeptide(L)'
;MTAAGTARPHDADVVVLRSAGVALVLDCRGPQVPRVLHWGRDVGPLDGSAAAALRAGATPPVRPSGFDQATWLTLLPGEADGWLGAPALTGHRDGRALVPRLSVLGIDVDHGPSGGASVLAVRAADEDAGVAVHSELRLEPAGLLRVRHEVINTGADRLDLAAVAVTMPVPSRAAEVLDLTGRWGRESAPQRNRLDQATRLRETRHGRTGHDTPLLMVVGTEGFGFRRGEVWAMHVAWSGDATWRAERSANPPANASAALIGGELLRPGEVRLAPAESYA
;
A
#
# COMPACT_ATOMS: atom_id res chain seq x y z
N MET A 1 -24.58 -33.88 -3.77
CA MET A 1 -24.08 -33.65 -2.40
C MET A 1 -23.61 -32.21 -2.34
N THR A 2 -24.53 -31.32 -2.00
CA THR A 2 -24.38 -29.87 -1.96
C THR A 2 -23.52 -29.47 -0.77
N ALA A 3 -22.30 -28.99 -1.02
CA ALA A 3 -21.42 -28.47 0.00
C ALA A 3 -22.03 -27.18 0.58
N ALA A 4 -22.30 -27.23 1.88
CA ALA A 4 -22.85 -26.14 2.67
C ALA A 4 -21.91 -24.92 2.63
N GLY A 5 -22.48 -23.75 2.32
CA GLY A 5 -21.78 -22.48 2.38
C GLY A 5 -21.36 -22.19 3.81
N THR A 6 -20.06 -22.01 4.01
CA THR A 6 -19.50 -21.40 5.20
C THR A 6 -19.90 -19.92 5.20
N ALA A 7 -20.67 -19.51 6.21
CA ALA A 7 -21.03 -18.12 6.42
C ALA A 7 -19.75 -17.28 6.63
N ARG A 8 -19.53 -16.27 5.78
CA ARG A 8 -18.42 -15.31 5.91
C ARG A 8 -18.78 -14.28 6.99
N PRO A 9 -17.92 -14.02 7.98
CA PRO A 9 -18.16 -12.93 8.93
C PRO A 9 -17.64 -11.61 8.34
N HIS A 10 -18.35 -11.00 7.39
CA HIS A 10 -18.07 -9.63 6.94
C HIS A 10 -19.37 -8.84 6.87
N ASP A 11 -19.67 -8.08 7.94
CA ASP A 11 -20.90 -7.28 8.04
C ASP A 11 -20.73 -5.86 7.47
N ALA A 12 -19.52 -5.50 7.02
CA ALA A 12 -19.22 -4.19 6.47
C ALA A 12 -18.42 -4.28 5.17
N ASP A 13 -19.10 -3.97 4.06
CA ASP A 13 -18.54 -3.78 2.72
C ASP A 13 -17.46 -2.69 2.65
N VAL A 14 -17.58 -1.69 3.53
CA VAL A 14 -16.67 -0.56 3.63
C VAL A 14 -16.23 -0.39 5.08
N VAL A 15 -14.92 -0.35 5.30
CA VAL A 15 -14.33 -0.11 6.62
C VAL A 15 -13.77 1.30 6.68
N VAL A 16 -14.00 1.98 7.81
CA VAL A 16 -13.53 3.35 8.03
C VAL A 16 -12.71 3.41 9.31
N LEU A 17 -11.44 3.79 9.19
CA LEU A 17 -10.57 4.11 10.34
C LEU A 17 -10.48 5.63 10.46
N ARG A 18 -10.64 6.17 11.67
CA ARG A 18 -10.63 7.64 11.90
C ARG A 18 -9.86 7.99 13.15
N SER A 19 -9.06 9.05 13.06
CA SER A 19 -8.30 9.56 14.19
C SER A 19 -7.72 10.93 13.86
N ALA A 20 -7.70 11.85 14.84
CA ALA A 20 -7.11 13.19 14.73
C ALA A 20 -7.46 13.97 13.42
N GLY A 21 -8.69 13.84 12.92
CA GLY A 21 -9.12 14.50 11.69
C GLY A 21 -8.58 13.87 10.39
N VAL A 22 -8.02 12.66 10.46
CA VAL A 22 -7.65 11.79 9.33
C VAL A 22 -8.66 10.65 9.23
N ALA A 23 -9.04 10.30 8.00
CA ALA A 23 -9.80 9.09 7.69
C ALA A 23 -9.09 8.24 6.64
N LEU A 24 -9.15 6.92 6.86
CA LEU A 24 -8.83 5.90 5.87
C LEU A 24 -10.11 5.10 5.60
N VAL A 25 -10.60 5.16 4.37
CA VAL A 25 -11.80 4.42 3.93
C VAL A 25 -11.36 3.32 2.98
N LEU A 26 -11.73 2.08 3.28
CA LEU A 26 -11.38 0.90 2.48
C LEU A 26 -12.63 0.20 1.96
N ASP A 27 -12.59 -0.22 0.70
CA ASP A 27 -13.54 -1.20 0.15
C ASP A 27 -12.98 -2.60 0.44
N CYS A 28 -13.70 -3.35 1.27
CA CYS A 28 -13.31 -4.67 1.77
C CYS A 28 -14.16 -5.79 1.15
N ARG A 29 -14.91 -5.49 0.08
CA ARG A 29 -15.82 -6.45 -0.54
C ARG A 29 -15.12 -7.46 -1.42
N GLY A 30 -15.76 -8.62 -1.47
CA GLY A 30 -15.37 -9.69 -2.37
C GLY A 30 -14.12 -10.41 -1.87
N PRO A 31 -13.59 -11.33 -2.69
CA PRO A 31 -12.41 -12.09 -2.34
C PRO A 31 -11.11 -11.31 -2.60
N GLN A 32 -11.10 -10.18 -3.30
CA GLN A 32 -9.86 -9.46 -3.58
C GLN A 32 -9.30 -8.75 -2.34
N VAL A 33 -7.99 -8.53 -2.32
CA VAL A 33 -7.33 -7.70 -1.30
C VAL A 33 -7.99 -6.32 -1.23
N PRO A 34 -8.26 -5.76 -0.03
CA PRO A 34 -8.92 -4.48 0.11
C PRO A 34 -8.21 -3.36 -0.63
N ARG A 35 -8.96 -2.31 -0.95
CA ARG A 35 -8.47 -1.13 -1.67
C ARG A 35 -8.88 0.14 -0.95
N VAL A 36 -7.97 1.11 -0.94
CA VAL A 36 -8.21 2.40 -0.30
C VAL A 36 -9.06 3.26 -1.23
N LEU A 37 -10.25 3.65 -0.78
CA LEU A 37 -11.14 4.60 -1.46
C LEU A 37 -10.79 6.05 -1.13
N HIS A 38 -10.35 6.29 0.11
CA HIS A 38 -9.96 7.63 0.57
C HIS A 38 -8.89 7.53 1.65
N TRP A 39 -7.88 8.40 1.55
CA TRP A 39 -6.87 8.61 2.58
C TRP A 39 -6.57 10.11 2.67
N GLY A 40 -6.92 10.72 3.80
CA GLY A 40 -6.70 12.15 4.00
C GLY A 40 -7.61 12.70 5.09
N ARG A 41 -8.05 13.95 4.92
CA ARG A 41 -8.95 14.62 5.87
C ARG A 41 -10.19 13.77 6.16
N ASP A 42 -10.60 13.77 7.41
CA ASP A 42 -11.81 13.10 7.85
C ASP A 42 -13.05 13.65 7.11
N VAL A 43 -13.79 12.73 6.50
CA VAL A 43 -14.96 12.99 5.64
C VAL A 43 -16.27 13.09 6.40
N GLY A 44 -16.26 12.95 7.74
CA GLY A 44 -17.51 12.93 8.50
C GLY A 44 -18.18 11.54 8.47
N PRO A 45 -19.20 11.28 9.30
CA PRO A 45 -19.86 9.97 9.35
C PRO A 45 -20.28 9.49 7.97
N LEU A 46 -20.03 8.22 7.66
CA LEU A 46 -20.44 7.58 6.41
C LEU A 46 -21.52 6.55 6.74
N ASP A 47 -22.77 6.84 6.39
CA ASP A 47 -23.81 5.82 6.37
C ASP A 47 -23.66 4.89 5.15
N GLY A 48 -24.48 3.84 5.08
CA GLY A 48 -24.40 2.86 3.98
C GLY A 48 -24.63 3.47 2.59
N SER A 49 -25.44 4.53 2.48
CA SER A 49 -25.71 5.21 1.22
C SER A 49 -24.52 6.06 0.77
N ALA A 50 -23.90 6.79 1.71
CA ALA A 50 -22.71 7.59 1.47
C ALA A 50 -21.50 6.71 1.13
N ALA A 51 -21.34 5.56 1.81
CA ALA A 51 -20.31 4.57 1.51
C ALA A 51 -20.48 3.98 0.10
N ALA A 52 -21.71 3.63 -0.29
CA ALA A 52 -22.02 3.15 -1.62
C ALA A 52 -21.77 4.21 -2.70
N ALA A 53 -22.12 5.47 -2.43
CA ALA A 53 -21.88 6.59 -3.34
C ALA A 53 -20.39 6.88 -3.53
N LEU A 54 -19.60 6.90 -2.45
CA LEU A 54 -18.14 7.08 -2.50
C LEU A 54 -17.49 6.02 -3.40
N ARG A 55 -17.92 4.77 -3.24
CA ARG A 55 -17.45 3.64 -4.04
C ARG A 55 -17.85 3.75 -5.51
N ALA A 56 -19.11 4.09 -5.77
CA ALA A 56 -19.59 4.26 -7.14
C ALA A 56 -18.81 5.38 -7.86
N GLY A 57 -18.58 6.51 -7.16
CA GLY A 57 -17.79 7.63 -7.68
C GLY A 57 -16.30 7.30 -7.89
N ALA A 58 -15.75 6.33 -7.15
CA ALA A 58 -14.38 5.86 -7.33
C ALA A 58 -14.21 4.89 -8.51
N THR A 59 -15.29 4.39 -9.14
CA THR A 59 -15.20 3.44 -10.25
C THR A 59 -15.07 4.18 -11.58
N PRO A 60 -13.90 4.18 -12.25
CA PRO A 60 -13.74 4.84 -13.53
C PRO A 60 -14.45 4.06 -14.63
N PRO A 61 -14.75 4.71 -15.78
CA PRO A 61 -15.15 3.98 -16.97
C PRO A 61 -14.02 3.06 -17.43
N VAL A 62 -14.39 1.90 -17.99
CA VAL A 62 -13.45 1.03 -18.70
C VAL A 62 -12.93 1.79 -19.93
N ARG A 63 -11.61 1.98 -20.00
CA ARG A 63 -10.97 2.71 -21.10
C ARG A 63 -10.87 1.80 -22.35
N PRO A 64 -11.07 2.33 -23.56
CA PRO A 64 -10.73 1.61 -24.79
C PRO A 64 -9.26 1.16 -24.75
N SER A 65 -8.98 -0.03 -25.30
CA SER A 65 -7.65 -0.65 -25.26
C SER A 65 -7.09 -0.90 -23.85
N GLY A 66 -7.96 -1.01 -22.84
CA GLY A 66 -7.63 -1.43 -21.48
C GLY A 66 -8.11 -2.86 -21.18
N PHE A 67 -8.04 -3.24 -19.91
CA PHE A 67 -8.66 -4.48 -19.42
C PHE A 67 -10.19 -4.39 -19.52
N ASP A 68 -10.86 -5.55 -19.60
CA ASP A 68 -12.33 -5.66 -19.67
C ASP A 68 -13.04 -5.12 -18.41
N GLN A 69 -12.29 -4.87 -17.33
CA GLN A 69 -12.77 -4.33 -16.08
C GLN A 69 -11.85 -3.21 -15.58
N ALA A 70 -12.39 -2.28 -14.80
CA ALA A 70 -11.60 -1.23 -14.16
C ALA A 70 -10.56 -1.84 -13.20
N THR A 71 -9.29 -1.44 -13.35
CA THR A 71 -8.21 -1.84 -12.44
C THR A 71 -8.21 -0.99 -11.18
N TRP A 72 -7.78 -1.59 -10.06
CA TRP A 72 -7.75 -0.95 -8.75
C TRP A 72 -6.36 -1.13 -8.12
N LEU A 73 -5.90 -0.10 -7.40
CA LEU A 73 -4.74 -0.25 -6.53
C LEU A 73 -5.21 -0.89 -5.22
N THR A 74 -4.94 -2.18 -5.06
CA THR A 74 -5.17 -2.92 -3.81
C THR A 74 -4.12 -2.53 -2.77
N LEU A 75 -4.19 -3.09 -1.55
CA LEU A 75 -3.13 -2.94 -0.54
C LEU A 75 -1.85 -3.70 -0.91
N LEU A 76 -1.94 -4.71 -1.76
CA LEU A 76 -0.83 -5.56 -2.22
C LEU A 76 -0.85 -5.65 -3.75
N PRO A 77 -0.73 -4.52 -4.47
CA PRO A 77 -0.95 -4.51 -5.91
C PRO A 77 0.14 -5.28 -6.64
N GLY A 78 -0.29 -6.12 -7.59
CA GLY A 78 0.60 -6.86 -8.48
C GLY A 78 0.01 -7.00 -9.89
N GLU A 79 0.71 -7.74 -10.74
CA GLU A 79 0.34 -7.95 -12.14
C GLU A 79 -1.03 -8.63 -12.27
N ALA A 80 -1.37 -9.53 -11.34
CA ALA A 80 -2.66 -10.21 -11.29
C ALA A 80 -3.86 -9.25 -11.06
N ASP A 81 -3.61 -8.06 -10.49
CA ASP A 81 -4.60 -6.99 -10.28
C ASP A 81 -4.67 -5.99 -11.45
N GLY A 82 -3.85 -6.20 -12.50
CA GLY A 82 -3.69 -5.24 -13.59
C GLY A 82 -2.91 -3.98 -13.20
N TRP A 83 -2.14 -4.05 -12.10
CA TRP A 83 -1.19 -3.00 -11.73
C TRP A 83 0.02 -3.02 -12.68
N LEU A 84 0.41 -1.84 -13.15
CA LEU A 84 1.49 -1.67 -14.14
C LEU A 84 2.72 -0.95 -13.57
N GLY A 85 2.69 -0.59 -12.28
CA GLY A 85 3.85 -0.01 -11.58
C GLY A 85 4.64 -1.08 -10.83
N ALA A 86 5.48 -0.66 -9.88
CA ALA A 86 6.25 -1.59 -9.06
C ALA A 86 5.29 -2.47 -8.20
N PRO A 87 5.35 -3.82 -8.31
CA PRO A 87 4.52 -4.70 -7.47
C PRO A 87 4.90 -4.61 -6.00
N ALA A 88 3.91 -4.78 -5.12
CA ALA A 88 4.13 -4.80 -3.67
C ALA A 88 4.86 -6.06 -3.19
N LEU A 89 4.68 -7.18 -3.88
CA LEU A 89 5.32 -8.44 -3.55
C LEU A 89 5.99 -8.99 -4.81
N THR A 90 7.30 -9.20 -4.74
CA THR A 90 8.06 -9.87 -5.81
C THR A 90 8.98 -10.93 -5.24
N GLY A 91 9.22 -11.98 -6.00
CA GLY A 91 10.04 -13.11 -5.59
C GLY A 91 10.02 -14.21 -6.63
N HIS A 92 10.60 -15.36 -6.29
CA HIS A 92 10.56 -16.53 -7.14
C HIS A 92 10.67 -17.84 -6.34
N ARG A 93 10.28 -18.95 -6.99
CA ARG A 93 10.60 -20.32 -6.57
C ARG A 93 11.40 -20.96 -7.68
N ASP A 94 12.69 -21.20 -7.43
CA ASP A 94 13.58 -21.85 -8.40
C ASP A 94 13.51 -21.21 -9.80
N GLY A 95 13.63 -19.88 -9.86
CA GLY A 95 13.55 -19.11 -11.10
C GLY A 95 12.15 -18.89 -11.69
N ARG A 96 11.09 -19.47 -11.10
CA ARG A 96 9.69 -19.19 -11.47
C ARG A 96 9.20 -17.97 -10.70
N ALA A 97 8.88 -16.90 -11.42
CA ALA A 97 8.40 -15.65 -10.82
C ALA A 97 7.15 -15.87 -9.97
N LEU A 98 7.11 -15.24 -8.80
CA LEU A 98 5.94 -15.18 -7.94
C LEU A 98 4.99 -14.09 -8.48
N VAL A 99 3.81 -14.49 -8.94
CA VAL A 99 2.75 -13.57 -9.41
C VAL A 99 1.44 -13.94 -8.70
N PRO A 100 1.26 -13.56 -7.43
CA PRO A 100 0.20 -14.09 -6.60
C PRO A 100 -1.15 -13.44 -6.92
N ARG A 101 -2.20 -14.25 -6.98
CA ARG A 101 -3.61 -13.86 -7.02
C ARG A 101 -4.23 -14.06 -5.65
N LEU A 102 -3.93 -13.14 -4.75
CA LEU A 102 -4.37 -13.21 -3.36
C LEU A 102 -5.89 -13.12 -3.22
N SER A 103 -6.47 -14.09 -2.52
CA SER A 103 -7.85 -14.10 -2.07
C SER A 103 -7.93 -13.89 -0.55
N VAL A 104 -8.77 -12.96 -0.11
CA VAL A 104 -9.01 -12.64 1.30
C VAL A 104 -9.70 -13.83 1.98
N LEU A 105 -9.05 -14.29 3.05
CA LEU A 105 -9.54 -15.34 3.95
C LEU A 105 -10.27 -14.76 5.15
N GLY A 106 -9.90 -13.55 5.58
CA GLY A 106 -10.52 -12.90 6.71
C GLY A 106 -10.04 -11.46 6.91
N ILE A 107 -10.89 -10.69 7.57
CA ILE A 107 -10.68 -9.28 7.90
C ILE A 107 -11.17 -9.11 9.33
N ASP A 108 -10.30 -8.60 10.19
CA ASP A 108 -10.64 -8.23 11.56
C ASP A 108 -10.46 -6.72 11.71
N VAL A 109 -11.43 -6.08 12.38
CA VAL A 109 -11.40 -4.65 12.68
C VAL A 109 -11.45 -4.49 14.19
N ASP A 110 -10.43 -3.83 14.74
CA ASP A 110 -10.39 -3.43 16.15
C ASP A 110 -10.45 -1.91 16.24
N HIS A 111 -11.45 -1.41 16.95
CA HIS A 111 -11.57 -0.01 17.29
C HIS A 111 -11.13 0.15 18.73
N GLY A 112 -9.92 0.68 18.93
CA GLY A 112 -9.45 1.03 20.27
C GLY A 112 -10.47 1.91 21.01
N PRO A 113 -10.47 1.88 22.36
CA PRO A 113 -11.36 2.72 23.16
C PRO A 113 -11.21 4.19 22.73
N SER A 114 -12.25 5.02 22.86
CA SER A 114 -12.25 6.42 22.39
C SER A 114 -10.90 7.12 22.59
N GLY A 115 -10.15 7.32 21.50
CA GLY A 115 -8.78 7.87 21.52
C GLY A 115 -7.62 6.86 21.39
N GLY A 116 -7.91 5.57 21.22
CA GLY A 116 -6.95 4.50 20.91
C GLY A 116 -6.76 4.30 19.41
N ALA A 117 -5.81 3.44 19.03
CA ALA A 117 -5.58 3.15 17.62
C ALA A 117 -6.73 2.31 17.04
N SER A 118 -7.10 2.57 15.79
CA SER A 118 -7.98 1.67 15.02
C SER A 118 -7.11 0.78 14.14
N VAL A 119 -7.38 -0.52 14.15
CA VAL A 119 -6.59 -1.54 13.45
C VAL A 119 -7.49 -2.31 12.50
N LEU A 120 -7.02 -2.49 11.27
CA LEU A 120 -7.57 -3.41 10.28
C LEU A 120 -6.51 -4.47 9.99
N ALA A 121 -6.83 -5.73 10.26
CA ALA A 121 -6.00 -6.88 9.90
C ALA A 121 -6.65 -7.65 8.75
N VAL A 122 -5.90 -7.92 7.69
CA VAL A 122 -6.35 -8.64 6.50
C VAL A 122 -5.48 -9.87 6.31
N ARG A 123 -6.11 -11.05 6.24
CA ARG A 123 -5.45 -12.30 5.86
C ARG A 123 -5.85 -12.63 4.44
N ALA A 124 -4.88 -12.80 3.55
CA ALA A 124 -5.11 -13.23 2.19
C ALA A 124 -4.12 -14.33 1.80
N ALA A 125 -4.49 -15.19 0.86
CA ALA A 125 -3.63 -16.26 0.38
C ALA A 125 -3.86 -16.54 -1.10
N ASP A 126 -2.84 -17.11 -1.73
CA ASP A 126 -2.92 -17.77 -3.02
C ASP A 126 -2.40 -19.20 -2.82
N GLU A 127 -3.33 -20.16 -2.88
CA GLU A 127 -3.03 -21.58 -2.69
C GLU A 127 -2.16 -22.14 -3.83
N ASP A 128 -2.37 -21.67 -5.07
CA ASP A 128 -1.62 -22.12 -6.24
C ASP A 128 -0.19 -21.59 -6.23
N ALA A 129 0.00 -20.33 -5.82
CA ALA A 129 1.33 -19.74 -5.63
C ALA A 129 2.03 -20.19 -4.34
N GLY A 130 1.29 -20.82 -3.42
CA GLY A 130 1.78 -21.25 -2.12
C GLY A 130 2.27 -20.10 -1.25
N VAL A 131 1.51 -18.99 -1.20
CA VAL A 131 1.85 -17.83 -0.38
C VAL A 131 0.64 -17.32 0.39
N ALA A 132 0.86 -16.91 1.64
CA ALA A 132 -0.10 -16.13 2.41
C ALA A 132 0.50 -14.78 2.78
N VAL A 133 -0.35 -13.76 2.90
CA VAL A 133 0.05 -12.42 3.32
C VAL A 133 -0.91 -11.92 4.39
N HIS A 134 -0.33 -11.43 5.49
CA HIS A 134 -1.06 -10.71 6.54
C HIS A 134 -0.75 -9.23 6.42
N SER A 135 -1.77 -8.41 6.17
CA SER A 135 -1.63 -6.95 6.14
C SER A 135 -2.26 -6.33 7.36
N GLU A 136 -1.55 -5.44 8.04
CA GLU A 136 -2.08 -4.68 9.16
C GLU A 136 -2.01 -3.19 8.83
N LEU A 137 -3.15 -2.51 8.97
CA LEU A 137 -3.27 -1.07 8.89
C LEU A 137 -3.71 -0.53 10.24
N ARG A 138 -2.87 0.29 10.84
CA ARG A 138 -3.10 0.87 12.15
C ARG A 138 -3.12 2.39 12.05
N LEU A 139 -4.26 2.99 12.30
CA LEU A 139 -4.39 4.44 12.42
C LEU A 139 -4.23 4.84 13.88
N GLU A 140 -3.10 5.45 14.21
CA GLU A 140 -2.75 5.85 15.58
C GLU A 140 -3.61 7.03 16.07
N PRO A 141 -3.72 7.26 17.39
CA PRO A 141 -4.45 8.40 17.98
C PRO A 141 -4.06 9.78 17.45
N ALA A 142 -2.82 9.92 16.95
CA ALA A 142 -2.30 11.15 16.36
C ALA A 142 -2.63 11.32 14.86
N GLY A 143 -3.39 10.40 14.25
CA GLY A 143 -3.71 10.41 12.82
C GLY A 143 -2.61 9.86 11.91
N LEU A 144 -1.56 9.25 12.47
CA LEU A 144 -0.51 8.57 11.72
C LEU A 144 -0.97 7.18 11.31
N LEU A 145 -0.94 6.88 10.01
CA LEU A 145 -1.18 5.54 9.49
C LEU A 145 0.13 4.75 9.47
N ARG A 146 0.10 3.57 10.09
CA ARG A 146 1.14 2.54 9.97
C ARG A 146 0.59 1.38 9.17
N VAL A 147 1.40 0.87 8.24
CA VAL A 147 1.06 -0.28 7.41
C VAL A 147 2.23 -1.26 7.46
N ARG A 148 1.94 -2.55 7.59
CA ARG A 148 2.93 -3.63 7.50
C ARG A 148 2.34 -4.84 6.79
N HIS A 149 3.20 -5.60 6.14
CA HIS A 149 2.85 -6.85 5.48
C HIS A 149 3.78 -7.95 5.99
N GLU A 150 3.22 -9.06 6.44
CA GLU A 150 3.95 -10.30 6.69
C GLU A 150 3.65 -11.27 5.55
N VAL A 151 4.69 -11.80 4.91
CA VAL A 151 4.60 -12.81 3.85
C VAL A 151 5.01 -14.16 4.41
N ILE A 152 4.18 -15.17 4.18
CA ILE A 152 4.36 -16.53 4.68
C ILE A 152 4.48 -17.49 3.50
N ASN A 153 5.51 -18.32 3.50
CA ASN A 153 5.64 -19.40 2.53
C ASN A 153 4.73 -20.57 2.94
N THR A 154 3.60 -20.74 2.25
CA THR A 154 2.68 -21.88 2.47
C THR A 154 2.92 -23.04 1.51
N GLY A 155 3.88 -22.90 0.59
CA GLY A 155 4.29 -23.93 -0.37
C GLY A 155 5.29 -24.93 0.21
N ALA A 156 5.52 -26.01 -0.55
CA ALA A 156 6.45 -27.07 -0.16
C ALA A 156 7.93 -26.74 -0.45
N ASP A 157 8.19 -25.84 -1.40
CA ASP A 157 9.53 -25.43 -1.79
C ASP A 157 9.95 -24.12 -1.12
N ARG A 158 11.23 -23.78 -1.24
CA ARG A 158 11.75 -22.48 -0.78
C ARG A 158 11.15 -21.33 -1.61
N LEU A 159 10.86 -20.22 -0.95
CA LEU A 159 10.45 -18.96 -1.56
C LEU A 159 11.55 -17.90 -1.38
N ASP A 160 12.13 -17.44 -2.48
CA ASP A 160 13.09 -16.33 -2.48
C ASP A 160 12.32 -15.01 -2.69
N LEU A 161 12.35 -14.11 -1.71
CA LEU A 161 11.70 -12.81 -1.80
C LEU A 161 12.67 -11.76 -2.34
N ALA A 162 12.17 -10.92 -3.25
CA ALA A 162 12.90 -9.81 -3.84
C ALA A 162 12.36 -8.43 -3.39
N ALA A 163 11.07 -8.34 -3.05
CA ALA A 163 10.50 -7.16 -2.42
C ALA A 163 9.24 -7.50 -1.63
N VAL A 164 9.09 -6.86 -0.47
CA VAL A 164 7.82 -6.71 0.25
C VAL A 164 7.66 -5.22 0.55
N ALA A 165 6.75 -4.56 -0.16
CA ALA A 165 6.60 -3.11 -0.13
C ALA A 165 5.16 -2.72 0.23
N VAL A 166 5.05 -1.66 1.02
CA VAL A 166 3.78 -0.98 1.29
C VAL A 166 3.48 -0.05 0.13
N THR A 167 2.25 -0.12 -0.39
CA THR A 167 1.78 0.77 -1.47
C THR A 167 0.53 1.52 -1.03
N MET A 168 0.52 2.84 -1.17
CA MET A 168 -0.61 3.71 -0.82
C MET A 168 -0.98 4.62 -1.99
N PRO A 169 -2.28 4.76 -2.33
CA PRO A 169 -2.71 5.63 -3.43
C PRO A 169 -2.55 7.10 -3.07
N VAL A 170 -2.21 7.90 -4.08
CA VAL A 170 -2.13 9.34 -4.02
C VAL A 170 -3.08 9.95 -5.07
N PRO A 171 -3.89 10.94 -4.70
CA PRO A 171 -4.87 11.53 -5.61
C PRO A 171 -4.23 12.41 -6.68
N SER A 172 -4.96 12.64 -7.78
CA SER A 172 -4.53 13.45 -8.94
C SER A 172 -4.09 14.87 -8.59
N ARG A 173 -4.70 15.48 -7.57
CA ARG A 173 -4.37 16.84 -7.10
C ARG A 173 -2.97 16.97 -6.50
N ALA A 174 -2.34 15.87 -6.11
CA ALA A 174 -0.95 15.87 -5.67
C ALA A 174 -0.04 15.87 -6.90
N ALA A 175 0.71 16.95 -7.11
CA ALA A 175 1.44 17.24 -8.35
C ALA A 175 2.92 17.53 -8.14
N GLU A 176 3.39 17.58 -6.89
CA GLU A 176 4.78 17.83 -6.54
C GLU A 176 5.28 16.79 -5.55
N VAL A 177 6.54 16.42 -5.67
CA VAL A 177 7.26 15.52 -4.76
C VAL A 177 8.38 16.27 -4.07
N LEU A 178 8.53 16.05 -2.78
CA LEU A 178 9.62 16.53 -1.95
C LEU A 178 10.25 15.35 -1.21
N ASP A 179 11.56 15.27 -1.29
CA ASP A 179 12.39 14.39 -0.48
C ASP A 179 13.51 15.20 0.18
N LEU A 180 14.23 14.58 1.11
CA LEU A 180 15.45 15.14 1.68
C LEU A 180 16.67 14.45 1.07
N THR A 181 17.76 15.19 0.99
CA THR A 181 19.09 14.70 0.62
C THR A 181 20.12 15.31 1.55
N GLY A 182 21.39 15.02 1.34
CA GLY A 182 22.43 15.65 2.15
C GLY A 182 23.78 15.02 1.96
N ARG A 183 24.68 15.42 2.86
CA ARG A 183 25.98 14.79 3.09
C ARG A 183 26.38 15.04 4.53
N TRP A 184 27.43 14.39 4.99
CA TRP A 184 27.98 14.67 6.31
C TRP A 184 28.24 16.18 6.49
N GLY A 185 27.72 16.76 7.58
CA GLY A 185 27.81 18.20 7.88
C GLY A 185 26.84 19.09 7.11
N ARG A 186 25.93 18.51 6.32
CA ARG A 186 24.81 19.19 5.64
C ARG A 186 23.69 18.19 5.33
N GLU A 187 23.16 17.57 6.37
CA GLU A 187 22.05 16.62 6.29
C GLU A 187 20.72 17.32 5.98
N SER A 188 19.74 16.54 5.51
CA SER A 188 18.33 16.94 5.42
C SER A 188 18.04 18.18 4.55
N ALA A 189 18.82 18.40 3.50
CA ALA A 189 18.57 19.43 2.50
C ALA A 189 17.35 19.03 1.63
N PRO A 190 16.29 19.87 1.56
CA PRO A 190 15.10 19.54 0.80
C PRO A 190 15.35 19.62 -0.70
N GLN A 191 14.79 18.67 -1.46
CA GLN A 191 14.68 18.74 -2.91
C GLN A 191 13.20 18.67 -3.27
N ARG A 192 12.74 19.55 -4.16
CA ARG A 192 11.34 19.59 -4.60
C ARG A 192 11.28 19.58 -6.11
N ASN A 193 10.41 18.74 -6.66
CA ASN A 193 10.21 18.59 -8.09
C ASN A 193 8.73 18.40 -8.40
N ARG A 194 8.36 18.56 -9.67
CA ARG A 194 7.06 18.12 -10.16
C ARG A 194 7.00 16.59 -10.14
N LEU A 195 5.82 16.06 -9.87
CA LEU A 195 5.50 14.65 -10.08
C LEU A 195 4.86 14.51 -11.47
N ASP A 196 5.73 14.36 -12.47
CA ASP A 196 5.32 14.11 -13.85
C ASP A 196 4.97 12.62 -14.05
N GLN A 197 4.66 12.20 -15.28
CA GLN A 197 4.35 10.81 -15.63
C GLN A 197 5.62 9.94 -15.60
N ALA A 198 6.11 9.64 -14.41
CA ALA A 198 7.35 8.92 -14.17
C ALA A 198 7.39 8.33 -12.75
N THR A 199 8.46 7.57 -12.47
CA THR A 199 8.83 7.15 -11.12
C THR A 199 9.94 8.04 -10.57
N ARG A 200 9.71 8.66 -9.41
CA ARG A 200 10.77 9.25 -8.58
C ARG A 200 11.22 8.20 -7.56
N LEU A 201 12.40 7.64 -7.78
CA LEU A 201 12.99 6.60 -6.94
C LEU A 201 14.09 7.18 -6.03
N ARG A 202 14.09 6.76 -4.77
CA ARG A 202 15.21 6.91 -3.84
C ARG A 202 15.56 5.55 -3.26
N GLU A 203 16.84 5.20 -3.30
CA GLU A 203 17.38 4.00 -2.69
C GLU A 203 18.56 4.36 -1.80
N THR A 204 18.69 3.68 -0.66
CA THR A 204 19.87 3.75 0.20
C THR A 204 20.55 2.39 0.22
N ARG A 205 21.88 2.37 0.04
CA ARG A 205 22.72 1.16 0.00
C ARG A 205 23.93 1.26 0.93
N HIS A 206 23.68 1.73 2.14
CA HIS A 206 24.72 2.04 3.13
C HIS A 206 24.80 1.00 4.26
N GLY A 207 23.88 0.04 4.34
CA GLY A 207 23.72 -0.89 5.47
C GLY A 207 23.26 -0.21 6.76
N ARG A 208 22.98 1.09 6.70
CA ARG A 208 22.50 1.95 7.78
C ARG A 208 21.82 3.18 7.19
N THR A 209 21.12 3.97 8.01
CA THR A 209 20.62 5.29 7.62
C THR A 209 21.78 6.21 7.25
N GLY A 210 21.77 6.71 6.01
CA GLY A 210 22.76 7.64 5.45
C GLY A 210 22.39 9.10 5.65
N HIS A 211 23.36 10.00 5.48
CA HIS A 211 23.18 11.46 5.59
C HIS A 211 22.28 12.07 4.51
N ASP A 212 22.05 11.32 3.43
CA ASP A 212 21.24 11.64 2.26
C ASP A 212 19.92 10.86 2.21
N THR A 213 19.59 10.12 3.28
CA THR A 213 18.34 9.38 3.38
C THR A 213 17.16 10.34 3.27
N PRO A 214 16.13 10.02 2.47
CA PRO A 214 14.96 10.88 2.31
C PRO A 214 14.27 11.26 3.62
N LEU A 215 14.35 10.40 4.64
CA LEU A 215 13.56 10.40 5.89
C LEU A 215 12.05 10.26 5.61
N LEU A 216 11.50 11.17 4.82
CA LEU A 216 10.14 11.18 4.29
C LEU A 216 10.19 11.43 2.78
N MET A 217 9.41 10.67 2.02
CA MET A 217 9.00 11.06 0.68
C MET A 217 7.60 11.66 0.76
N VAL A 218 7.47 12.92 0.36
CA VAL A 218 6.24 13.71 0.48
C VAL A 218 5.71 14.02 -0.91
N VAL A 219 4.46 13.69 -1.20
CA VAL A 219 3.75 14.12 -2.41
C VAL A 219 2.64 15.06 -2.00
N GLY A 220 2.51 16.20 -2.67
CA GLY A 220 1.54 17.22 -2.28
C GLY A 220 0.98 18.03 -3.43
N THR A 221 -0.04 18.83 -3.12
CA THR A 221 -0.65 19.78 -4.06
C THR A 221 0.36 20.85 -4.49
N GLU A 222 0.21 21.37 -5.70
CA GLU A 222 1.08 22.43 -6.21
C GLU A 222 1.25 23.59 -5.20
N GLY A 223 2.50 23.97 -4.94
CA GLY A 223 2.83 25.05 -4.04
C GLY A 223 2.57 24.76 -2.56
N PHE A 224 2.36 23.49 -2.14
CA PHE A 224 2.27 23.11 -0.72
C PHE A 224 3.41 23.71 0.11
N GLY A 225 3.12 24.00 1.37
CA GLY A 225 4.09 24.57 2.31
C GLY A 225 3.57 24.48 3.73
N PHE A 226 4.26 25.10 4.69
CA PHE A 226 4.00 24.92 6.12
C PHE A 226 2.54 25.14 6.58
N ARG A 227 1.76 25.96 5.87
CA ARG A 227 0.38 26.32 6.26
C ARG A 227 -0.64 26.15 5.14
N ARG A 228 -0.28 25.53 4.02
CA ARG A 228 -1.17 25.40 2.86
C ARG A 228 -0.84 24.14 2.05
N GLY A 229 -1.85 23.67 1.34
CA GLY A 229 -1.76 22.47 0.52
C GLY A 229 -1.96 21.20 1.32
N GLU A 230 -2.37 20.15 0.61
CA GLU A 230 -2.48 18.80 1.17
C GLU A 230 -1.21 18.02 0.80
N VAL A 231 -0.77 17.16 1.71
CA VAL A 231 0.39 16.30 1.53
C VAL A 231 0.10 14.88 1.99
N TRP A 232 0.69 13.93 1.29
CA TRP A 232 0.78 12.52 1.64
C TRP A 232 2.25 12.19 1.79
N ALA A 233 2.65 11.66 2.94
CA ALA A 233 4.04 11.41 3.25
C ALA A 233 4.24 9.96 3.65
N MET A 234 5.36 9.38 3.19
CA MET A 234 5.76 8.03 3.54
C MET A 234 7.13 8.04 4.21
N HIS A 235 7.20 7.42 5.38
CA HIS A 235 8.42 7.01 6.05
C HIS A 235 8.54 5.49 5.93
N VAL A 236 9.73 4.99 5.64
CA VAL A 236 10.02 3.55 5.76
C VAL A 236 10.73 3.39 7.11
N ALA A 237 10.07 2.72 8.05
CA ALA A 237 10.53 2.56 9.43
C ALA A 237 11.64 1.49 9.56
N TRP A 238 12.69 1.63 8.74
CA TRP A 238 13.82 0.73 8.63
C TRP A 238 15.13 1.51 8.67
N SER A 239 16.14 0.96 9.32
CA SER A 239 17.44 1.62 9.48
C SER A 239 18.50 1.09 8.52
N GLY A 240 18.23 0.05 7.73
CA GLY A 240 19.17 -0.51 6.74
C GLY A 240 18.99 0.05 5.33
N ASP A 241 19.25 -0.79 4.33
CA ASP A 241 19.02 -0.47 2.93
C ASP A 241 17.50 -0.40 2.66
N ALA A 242 17.02 0.70 2.07
CA ALA A 242 15.59 0.98 1.89
C ALA A 242 15.30 1.65 0.54
N THR A 243 14.05 1.56 0.10
CA THR A 243 13.56 2.19 -1.13
C THR A 243 12.29 3.01 -0.87
N TRP A 244 12.18 4.14 -1.57
CA TRP A 244 10.97 4.98 -1.66
C TRP A 244 10.69 5.29 -3.12
N ARG A 245 9.43 5.18 -3.53
CA ARG A 245 8.97 5.53 -4.86
C ARG A 245 7.73 6.41 -4.77
N ALA A 246 7.70 7.46 -5.60
CA ALA A 246 6.47 8.11 -6.01
C ALA A 246 6.28 7.82 -7.51
N GLU A 247 5.29 7.00 -7.84
CA GLU A 247 5.05 6.53 -9.21
C GLU A 247 3.76 7.14 -9.73
N ARG A 248 3.81 7.86 -10.85
CA ARG A 248 2.64 8.40 -11.54
C ARG A 248 2.57 7.82 -12.95
N SER A 249 1.40 7.29 -13.29
CA SER A 249 1.13 6.64 -14.57
C SER A 249 0.04 7.35 -15.36
N ALA A 250 0.19 7.38 -16.68
CA ALA A 250 -0.80 7.96 -17.59
C ALA A 250 -2.08 7.13 -17.66
N ASN A 251 -1.99 5.84 -17.28
CA ASN A 251 -3.10 4.91 -17.21
C ASN A 251 -3.26 4.40 -15.77
N PRO A 252 -3.63 5.27 -14.82
CA PRO A 252 -3.68 4.86 -13.43
C PRO A 252 -4.92 4.00 -13.16
N PRO A 253 -4.91 3.23 -12.05
CA PRO A 253 -6.08 2.54 -11.55
C PRO A 253 -7.12 3.51 -11.00
N ALA A 254 -8.32 3.00 -10.78
CA ALA A 254 -9.51 3.71 -10.32
C ALA A 254 -9.32 4.69 -9.15
N ASN A 255 -8.65 4.23 -8.10
CA ASN A 255 -8.52 4.91 -6.82
C ASN A 255 -7.22 5.69 -6.64
N ALA A 256 -6.40 5.80 -7.69
CA ALA A 256 -5.09 6.46 -7.59
C ALA A 256 -4.80 7.26 -8.85
N SER A 257 -3.92 8.26 -8.76
CA SER A 257 -3.26 8.85 -9.94
C SER A 257 -1.75 8.82 -9.81
N ALA A 258 -1.26 8.62 -8.60
CA ALA A 258 0.08 8.19 -8.29
C ALA A 258 0.03 7.20 -7.11
N ALA A 259 1.15 6.54 -6.84
CA ALA A 259 1.33 5.69 -5.67
C ALA A 259 2.60 6.10 -4.92
N LEU A 260 2.50 6.10 -3.58
CA LEU A 260 3.67 6.08 -2.70
C LEU A 260 3.97 4.63 -2.37
N ILE A 261 5.19 4.18 -2.64
CA ILE A 261 5.63 2.80 -2.42
C ILE A 261 6.92 2.81 -1.62
N GLY A 262 7.03 1.98 -0.60
CA GLY A 262 8.22 1.94 0.24
C GLY A 262 8.39 0.61 0.95
N GLY A 263 9.63 0.28 1.25
CA GLY A 263 10.00 -0.95 1.92
C GLY A 263 11.52 -1.10 2.04
N GLU A 264 11.94 -2.22 2.59
CA GLU A 264 13.34 -2.62 2.62
C GLU A 264 13.86 -2.86 1.20
N LEU A 265 15.13 -2.58 0.99
CA LEU A 265 15.82 -2.86 -0.27
C LEU A 265 16.56 -4.18 -0.15
N LEU A 266 15.85 -5.27 -0.41
CA LEU A 266 16.38 -6.64 -0.30
C LEU A 266 17.43 -6.90 -1.39
N ARG A 267 18.53 -7.54 -1.01
CA ARG A 267 19.52 -8.05 -1.96
C ARG A 267 19.08 -9.40 -2.51
N PRO A 268 19.49 -9.75 -3.74
CA PRO A 268 19.17 -11.07 -4.31
C PRO A 268 19.60 -12.21 -3.38
N GLY A 269 18.65 -13.07 -3.02
CA GLY A 269 18.89 -14.22 -2.14
C GLY A 269 19.09 -13.89 -0.66
N GLU A 270 18.81 -12.65 -0.23
CA GLU A 270 18.89 -12.25 1.18
C GLU A 270 17.75 -12.86 2.01
N VAL A 271 16.52 -12.80 1.50
CA VAL A 271 15.34 -13.36 2.16
C VAL A 271 14.89 -14.60 1.40
N ARG A 272 15.04 -15.77 2.05
CA ARG A 272 14.76 -17.06 1.42
C ARG A 272 14.04 -17.98 2.40
N LEU A 273 12.72 -17.96 2.34
CA LEU A 273 11.81 -18.61 3.28
C LEU A 273 11.68 -20.11 2.99
N ALA A 274 12.02 -20.95 3.95
CA ALA A 274 11.63 -22.36 3.97
C ALA A 274 10.10 -22.51 4.12
N PRO A 275 9.53 -23.70 3.90
CA PRO A 275 8.10 -23.94 4.16
C PRO A 275 7.71 -23.50 5.57
N ALA A 276 6.57 -22.82 5.68
CA ALA A 276 6.01 -22.22 6.88
C ALA A 276 6.82 -21.06 7.51
N GLU A 277 7.96 -20.65 6.95
CA GLU A 277 8.66 -19.45 7.39
C GLU A 277 7.96 -18.19 6.88
N SER A 278 8.13 -17.09 7.63
CA SER A 278 7.58 -15.78 7.31
C SER A 278 8.64 -14.68 7.35
N TYR A 279 8.31 -13.56 6.71
CA TYR A 279 9.09 -12.32 6.70
C TYR A 279 8.13 -11.13 6.81
N ALA A 280 8.43 -10.16 7.69
CA ALA A 280 7.54 -9.07 8.07
C ALA A 280 8.29 -7.75 8.27
#